data_AF-A0A533TTE3-F1
#
_entry.id   AF-A0A533TTE3-F1
#
_cell.length_a   1.000
_cell.length_b   1.000
_cell.length_c   1.000
_cell.angle_alpha   90.00
_cell.angle_beta   90.00
_cell.angle_gamma   90.00
#
_symmetry.space_group_name_H-M   'P 1'
#
loop_
_entity.id
_entity.type
_entity.pdbx_description
1 polymer ?
#
loop_
_entity_poly.entity_id
_entity_poly.type
_entity_poly.pdbx_seq_one_letter_code
_entity_poly.pdbx_strand_id
1 'polypeptide(L)' 'MGKRQIIYRQESIRGNQELLHREINLVTTEARVWHGRVIAVGSNDVEVKDARSGKHRFTVDQIDRIYYDVKTDY' A
#
# COMPACT_ATOMS: atom_id res chain seq x y z
N MET A 1 -14.23 -3.83 19.81
CA MET A 1 -13.20 -4.27 18.84
C MET A 1 -12.28 -3.11 18.52
N GLY A 2 -11.01 -3.21 18.90
CA GLY A 2 -9.98 -2.24 18.50
C GLY A 2 -9.56 -2.47 17.05
N LYS A 3 -9.11 -1.41 16.37
CA LYS A 3 -8.43 -1.50 15.08
C LYS A 3 -6.98 -1.09 15.29
N ARG A 4 -6.06 -1.85 14.69
CA ARG A 4 -4.65 -1.46 14.61
C ARG A 4 -4.34 -1.09 13.17
N GLN A 5 -3.87 0.13 12.97
CA GLN A 5 -3.34 0.54 11.67
C GLN A 5 -1.88 0.11 11.55
N ILE A 6 -1.55 -0.53 10.44
CA ILE A 6 -0.17 -0.86 10.08
C ILE A 6 0.28 0.16 9.04
N ILE A 7 1.46 0.74 9.25
CA ILE A 7 2.03 1.78 8.38
C ILE A 7 3.42 1.32 7.92
N TYR A 8 3.65 1.33 6.62
CA TYR A 8 4.94 1.10 5.98
C TYR A 8 5.44 2.42 5.37
N ARG A 9 6.67 2.81 5.70
CA ARG A 9 7.39 3.92 5.06
C ARG A 9 8.22 3.41 3.89
N GLN A 10 8.75 4.31 3.06
CA GLN A 10 9.52 3.99 1.86
C GLN A 10 10.55 2.87 2.05
N GLU A 11 11.33 2.93 3.13
CA GLU A 11 12.36 1.97 3.48
C GLU A 11 11.82 0.54 3.71
N SER A 12 10.56 0.42 4.13
CA SER A 12 9.90 -0.86 4.44
C SER A 12 8.98 -1.37 3.31
N ILE A 13 8.86 -0.62 2.21
CA ILE A 13 8.01 -1.00 1.07
C ILE A 13 8.79 -1.81 0.04
N ARG A 14 10.07 -1.48 -0.20
CA ARG A 14 10.90 -2.10 -1.26
C ARG A 14 10.95 -3.62 -1.10
N GLY A 15 10.45 -4.34 -2.10
CA GLY A 15 10.45 -5.81 -2.12
C GLY A 15 9.61 -6.48 -1.03
N ASN A 16 8.82 -5.73 -0.25
CA ASN A 16 8.08 -6.27 0.88
C ASN A 16 6.84 -7.07 0.43
N GLN A 17 6.99 -8.38 0.39
CA GLN A 17 5.93 -9.29 -0.05
C GLN A 17 4.73 -9.37 0.90
N GLU A 18 4.81 -8.87 2.15
CA GLU A 18 3.66 -8.81 3.05
C GLU A 18 2.54 -7.89 2.55
N LEU A 19 2.91 -6.91 1.73
CA LEU A 19 1.98 -5.99 1.08
C LEU A 19 1.19 -6.67 -0.03
N LEU A 20 1.71 -7.76 -0.61
CA LEU A 20 1.07 -8.44 -1.73
C LEU A 20 -0.34 -8.91 -1.34
N HIS A 21 -1.31 -8.67 -2.23
CA HIS A 21 -2.73 -8.99 -2.05
C HIS A 21 -3.44 -8.25 -0.90
N ARG A 22 -2.78 -7.34 -0.18
CA ARG A 22 -3.42 -6.48 0.82
C ARG A 22 -4.22 -5.38 0.13
N GLU A 23 -5.36 -5.05 0.74
CA GLU A 23 -6.09 -3.83 0.45
C GLU A 23 -5.50 -2.70 1.29
N ILE A 24 -5.06 -1.64 0.63
CA ILE A 24 -4.24 -0.59 1.23
C ILE A 24 -4.74 0.80 0.84
N ASN A 25 -4.28 1.77 1.62
CA ASN A 25 -4.20 3.16 1.20
C ASN A 25 -2.73 3.50 0.96
N LEU A 26 -2.41 3.94 -0.25
CA LEU A 26 -1.09 4.41 -0.65
C LEU A 26 -1.15 5.94 -0.74
N VAL A 27 -0.29 6.61 0.01
CA VAL A 27 -0.14 8.07 -0.02
C VAL A 27 1.08 8.40 -0.87
N THR A 28 0.92 9.27 -1.86
CA THR A 28 2.04 9.77 -2.65
C THR A 28 2.72 10.96 -1.99
N THR A 29 3.94 11.27 -2.41
CA THR A 29 4.68 12.48 -1.97
C THR A 29 3.97 13.78 -2.35
N GLU A 30 3.11 13.76 -3.37
CA GLU A 30 2.21 14.85 -3.76
C GLU A 30 0.94 14.96 -2.90
N ALA A 31 0.87 14.25 -1.77
CA ALA A 31 -0.28 14.22 -0.86
C ALA A 31 -1.59 13.72 -1.51
N ARG A 32 -1.50 12.77 -2.46
CA ARG A 32 -2.67 12.08 -3.03
C ARG A 32 -2.81 10.71 -2.40
N VAL A 33 -4.06 10.27 -2.19
CA VAL A 33 -4.36 8.94 -1.63
C VAL A 33 -4.96 8.06 -2.71
N TRP A 34 -4.38 6.87 -2.86
CA TRP A 34 -4.85 5.81 -3.73
C TRP A 34 -5.30 4.63 -2.89
N HIS A 35 -6.51 4.17 -3.15
CA HIS A 35 -7.08 3.01 -2.48
C HIS A 35 -7.17 1.85 -3.46
N GLY A 36 -6.73 0.68 -3.03
CA GLY A 36 -6.85 -0.53 -3.84
C GLY A 36 -6.06 -1.70 -3.29
N ARG A 37 -6.04 -2.78 -4.08
CA ARG A 37 -5.35 -4.02 -3.74
C ARG A 37 -3.99 -4.09 -4.40
N VAL A 38 -2.94 -4.38 -3.63
CA VAL A 38 -1.61 -4.61 -4.19
C VAL A 38 -1.61 -5.90 -5.02
N ILE A 39 -1.17 -5.81 -6.27
CA ILE A 39 -1.10 -6.94 -7.21
C ILE A 39 0.34 -7.32 -7.57
N ALA A 40 1.31 -6.44 -7.36
CA ALA A 40 2.73 -6.73 -7.48
C ALA A 40 3.56 -5.83 -6.56
N VAL A 41 4.66 -6.37 -6.04
CA VAL A 41 5.68 -5.62 -5.27
C VAL A 41 7.05 -5.96 -5.84
N GLY A 42 7.66 -5.00 -6.50
CA GLY A 42 9.02 -5.08 -7.02
C GLY A 42 10.04 -4.48 -6.05
N SER A 43 11.30 -4.41 -6.49
CA SER A 43 12.38 -3.76 -5.73
C SER A 43 12.28 -2.24 -5.71
N ASN A 44 11.65 -1.65 -6.73
CA ASN A 44 11.54 -0.19 -6.88
C ASN A 44 10.11 0.30 -7.13
N ASP A 45 9.14 -0.59 -7.19
CA ASP A 45 7.79 -0.25 -7.62
C ASP A 45 6.72 -1.13 -6.96
N VAL A 46 5.52 -0.59 -6.90
CA VAL A 46 4.32 -1.27 -6.39
C VAL A 46 3.20 -1.07 -7.40
N GLU A 47 2.51 -2.16 -7.74
CA GLU A 47 1.29 -2.10 -8.55
C GLU A 47 0.05 -2.28 -7.67
N VAL A 48 -0.91 -1.38 -7.83
CA VAL A 48 -2.18 -1.36 -7.12
C VAL A 48 -3.32 -1.44 -8.14
N LYS A 49 -4.26 -2.34 -7.88
CA LYS A 49 -5.52 -2.44 -8.61
C LYS A 49 -6.63 -1.76 -7.82
N ASP A 50 -7.26 -0.75 -8.41
CA ASP A 50 -8.40 -0.06 -7.79
C ASP A 50 -9.71 -0.85 -7.92
N ALA A 51 -10.77 -0.38 -7.24
CA ALA A 51 -12.10 -1.01 -7.25
C ALA A 51 -12.78 -0.98 -8.63
N ARG A 52 -12.37 -0.09 -9.54
CA ARG A 52 -12.84 0.00 -10.93
C ARG A 52 -12.00 -0.85 -11.89
N SER A 53 -11.14 -1.71 -11.34
CA SER A 53 -10.17 -2.54 -12.07
C SER A 53 -9.08 -1.79 -12.83
N GLY A 54 -8.89 -0.49 -12.56
CA GLY A 54 -7.73 0.26 -13.02
C GLY A 54 -6.46 -0.23 -12.34
N LYS A 55 -5.37 -0.37 -13.11
CA LYS A 55 -4.04 -0.74 -12.60
C LYS A 55 -3.17 0.51 -12.58
N HIS A 56 -2.54 0.75 -11.44
CA HIS A 56 -1.66 1.90 -11.22
C HIS A 56 -0.32 1.41 -10.70
N ARG A 57 0.75 1.88 -11.32
CA ARG A 57 2.13 1.55 -10.92
C ARG A 57 2.78 2.78 -10.35
N PHE A 58 3.33 2.65 -9.14
CA PHE A 58 4.04 3.71 -8.44
C PHE A 58 5.48 3.27 -8.22
N THR A 59 6.45 4.16 -8.46
CA THR A 59 7.79 3.92 -7.94
C THR A 59 7.80 4.17 -6.44
N VAL A 60 8.66 3.47 -5.69
CA VAL A 60 8.74 3.63 -4.24
C VAL A 60 9.06 5.08 -3.84
N ASP A 61 9.83 5.80 -4.67
CA ASP A 61 10.18 7.20 -4.43
C ASP A 61 8.98 8.15 -4.54
N GLN A 62 7.92 7.74 -5.27
CA GLN A 62 6.66 8.49 -5.35
C GLN A 62 5.74 8.25 -4.16
N ILE A 63 6.02 7.24 -3.33
CA ILE A 63 5.17 6.81 -2.22
C ILE A 63 5.69 7.45 -0.94
N ASP A 64 4.87 8.22 -0.22
CA ASP A 64 5.18 8.68 1.14
C ASP A 64 5.03 7.53 2.15
N ARG A 65 3.86 6.88 2.14
CA ARG A 65 3.56 5.75 3.02
C ARG A 65 2.46 4.85 2.44
N ILE A 66 2.45 3.60 2.89
CA ILE A 66 1.34 2.67 2.70
C ILE A 66 0.76 2.35 4.07
N TYR A 67 -0.56 2.33 4.20
CA TYR A 67 -1.21 1.88 5.43
C TYR A 67 -2.47 1.06 5.18
N TYR A 68 -2.79 0.18 6.13
CA TYR A 68 -4.03 -0.58 6.16
C TYR A 68 -4.42 -0.92 7.59
N ASP A 69 -5.71 -1.18 7.80
CA ASP A 69 -6.24 -1.55 9.10
C ASP A 69 -6.27 -3.07 9.27
N VAL A 70 -5.91 -3.53 10.46
CA VAL A 70 -6.09 -4.91 10.90
C VAL A 70 -7.10 -4.91 12.05
N LYS A 71 -8.14 -5.73 11.92
CA LYS A 71 -9.06 -6.00 13.04
C LYS A 71 -8.33 -6.86 14.05
N THR A 72 -8.32 -6.41 15.30
CA THR A 72 -7.82 -7.19 16.43
C THR A 72 -8.99 -7.61 17.29
N ASP A 73 -9.18 -8.92 17.42
CA ASP A 73 -10.11 -9.53 18.35
C ASP A 73 -9.45 -9.52 19.73
N TYR A 74 -9.92 -8.66 20.62
CA TYR A 74 -9.68 -8.74 22.06
C TYR A 74 -10.92 -9.35 22.70
#